data_AF-A0A1X1ZJR9-F1
#
_entry.id   AF-A0A1X1ZJR9-F1
#
_cell.length_a   1.000
_cell.length_b   1.000
_cell.length_c   1.000
_cell.angle_alpha   90.00
_cell.angle_beta   90.00
_cell.angle_gamma   90.00
#
_symmetry.space_group_name_H-M   'P 1'
#
loop_
_entity.id
_entity.type
_entity.pdbx_description
1 polymer ?
#
loop_
_entity_poly.entity_id
_entity_poly.type
_entity_poly.pdbx_seq_one_letter_code
_entity_poly.pdbx_strand_id
1 'polypeptide(L)'
;MTVFNLIGTRDDLWAALANESLADWQGFAADIKDPRERARKIVDEVMRIISTEAPVWRALISEWRDSGRVLEREPSKALVECLQQAAEDGAISAGVDVRRLGAMIFSGLVGIVHQWAAGLIGDRAMRRRARDLVDIAFAAGRPDNTSPAWELGSD
;
A
#
# COMPACT_ATOMS: atom_id res chain seq x y z
N MET A 1 -32.18 -14.78 -18.53
CA MET A 1 -31.01 -14.82 -17.63
C MET A 1 -30.24 -13.54 -17.87
N THR A 2 -30.29 -12.57 -16.95
CA THR A 2 -29.72 -11.22 -17.17
C THR A 2 -28.28 -11.16 -16.66
N VAL A 3 -27.47 -10.32 -17.30
CA VAL A 3 -26.04 -10.07 -16.97
C VAL A 3 -25.81 -9.78 -15.47
N PHE A 4 -26.81 -9.24 -14.77
CA PHE A 4 -26.79 -8.96 -13.34
C PHE A 4 -26.57 -10.20 -12.44
N ASN A 5 -26.94 -11.40 -12.89
CA ASN A 5 -26.72 -12.63 -12.09
C ASN A 5 -25.29 -13.19 -12.17
N LEU A 6 -24.42 -12.64 -13.04
CA LEU A 6 -23.04 -13.12 -13.24
C LEU A 6 -21.99 -12.17 -12.64
N ILE A 7 -22.34 -10.93 -12.32
CA ILE A 7 -21.38 -9.84 -12.06
C ILE A 7 -21.50 -9.26 -10.64
N GLY A 8 -22.46 -9.73 -9.83
CA GLY A 8 -22.69 -9.19 -8.49
C GLY A 8 -23.23 -7.74 -8.53
N THR A 9 -23.10 -7.04 -7.41
CA THR A 9 -23.42 -5.61 -7.26
C THR A 9 -22.47 -4.73 -8.07
N ARG A 10 -22.84 -3.46 -8.30
CA ARG A 10 -21.96 -2.48 -8.95
C ARG A 10 -20.60 -2.35 -8.24
N ASP A 11 -20.61 -2.49 -6.92
CA ASP A 11 -19.43 -2.46 -6.07
C ASP A 11 -18.54 -3.69 -6.30
N ASP A 12 -19.14 -4.86 -6.61
CA ASP A 12 -18.41 -6.08 -7.00
C ASP A 12 -17.65 -5.87 -8.31
N LEU A 13 -18.28 -5.19 -9.27
CA LEU A 13 -17.63 -4.84 -10.52
C LEU A 13 -16.45 -3.89 -10.29
N TRP A 14 -16.61 -2.82 -9.49
CA TRP A 14 -15.52 -1.87 -9.24
C TRP A 14 -14.35 -2.50 -8.47
N ALA A 15 -14.64 -3.35 -7.48
CA ALA A 15 -13.62 -4.06 -6.75
C ALA A 15 -12.87 -5.07 -7.63
N ALA A 16 -13.59 -5.80 -8.50
CA ALA A 16 -12.97 -6.71 -9.45
C ALA A 16 -12.06 -5.97 -10.45
N LEU A 17 -12.52 -4.83 -10.98
CA LEU A 17 -11.73 -3.98 -11.87
C LEU A 17 -10.49 -3.42 -11.17
N ALA A 18 -10.61 -2.94 -9.94
CA ALA A 18 -9.47 -2.46 -9.17
C ALA A 18 -8.48 -3.58 -8.83
N ASN A 19 -8.97 -4.77 -8.45
CA ASN A 19 -8.12 -5.94 -8.22
C ASN A 19 -7.37 -6.34 -9.49
N GLU A 20 -8.03 -6.28 -10.66
CA GLU A 20 -7.41 -6.55 -11.94
C GLU A 20 -6.38 -5.49 -12.33
N SER A 21 -6.63 -4.21 -12.04
CA SER A 21 -5.64 -3.15 -12.27
C SER A 21 -4.32 -3.39 -11.52
N LEU A 22 -4.38 -4.12 -10.38
CA LEU A 22 -3.23 -4.52 -9.58
C LEU A 22 -2.63 -5.88 -9.97
N ALA A 23 -3.01 -6.49 -11.10
CA ALA A 23 -2.53 -7.83 -11.49
C ALA A 23 -1.00 -7.94 -11.57
N ASP A 24 -0.35 -6.91 -12.11
CA ASP A 24 1.03 -7.02 -12.60
C ASP A 24 2.06 -6.25 -11.78
N TRP A 25 1.67 -5.56 -10.70
CA TRP A 25 2.60 -4.67 -9.99
C TRP A 25 3.80 -5.43 -9.39
N GLN A 26 3.63 -6.71 -9.01
CA GLN A 26 4.71 -7.52 -8.44
C GLN A 26 5.88 -7.68 -9.42
N GLY A 27 5.60 -7.80 -10.72
CA GLY A 27 6.62 -7.98 -11.75
C GLY A 27 7.60 -6.81 -11.84
N PHE A 28 7.16 -5.60 -11.52
CA PHE A 28 7.99 -4.39 -11.61
C PHE A 28 9.00 -4.23 -10.47
N ALA A 29 8.86 -5.02 -9.40
CA ALA A 29 9.70 -4.94 -8.21
C ALA A 29 10.54 -6.21 -7.96
N ALA A 30 10.34 -7.27 -8.75
CA ALA A 30 10.92 -8.60 -8.52
C ALA A 30 12.47 -8.61 -8.48
N ASP A 31 13.11 -7.82 -9.35
CA ASP A 31 14.57 -7.85 -9.51
C ASP A 31 15.32 -6.88 -8.58
N ILE A 32 14.61 -6.09 -7.77
CA ILE A 32 15.23 -5.09 -6.89
C ILE A 32 15.69 -5.77 -5.60
N LYS A 33 17.01 -5.77 -5.38
CA LYS A 33 17.63 -6.43 -4.23
C LYS A 33 17.54 -5.61 -2.95
N ASP A 34 17.76 -4.31 -3.03
CA ASP A 34 17.69 -3.44 -1.84
C ASP A 34 16.23 -3.36 -1.37
N PRO A 35 15.93 -3.76 -0.12
CA PRO A 35 14.55 -3.84 0.36
C PRO A 35 13.84 -2.49 0.39
N ARG A 36 14.58 -1.39 0.63
CA ARG A 36 14.00 -0.04 0.65
C ARG A 36 13.67 0.44 -0.75
N GLU A 37 14.58 0.25 -1.70
CA GLU A 37 14.34 0.57 -3.12
C GLU A 37 13.20 -0.28 -3.68
N ARG A 38 13.11 -1.57 -3.30
CA ARG A 38 12.02 -2.45 -3.68
C ARG A 38 10.69 -1.93 -3.14
N ALA A 39 10.61 -1.60 -1.84
CA ALA A 39 9.41 -1.02 -1.24
C ALA A 39 8.99 0.30 -1.91
N ARG A 40 9.96 1.18 -2.23
CA ARG A 40 9.71 2.42 -2.99
C ARG A 40 9.14 2.14 -4.37
N LYS A 41 9.68 1.16 -5.09
CA LYS A 41 9.20 0.78 -6.42
C LYS A 41 7.79 0.22 -6.37
N ILE A 42 7.48 -0.62 -5.37
CA ILE A 42 6.14 -1.16 -5.15
C ILE A 42 5.13 -0.02 -4.99
N VAL A 43 5.36 0.91 -4.05
CA VAL A 43 4.41 2.01 -3.84
C VAL A 43 4.31 2.93 -5.05
N ASP A 44 5.41 3.17 -5.77
CA ASP A 44 5.38 3.97 -7.00
C ASP A 44 4.53 3.33 -8.09
N GLU A 45 4.67 2.03 -8.27
CA GLU A 45 3.95 1.29 -9.30
C GLU A 45 2.46 1.23 -8.98
N VAL A 46 2.10 0.94 -7.73
CA VAL A 46 0.71 0.93 -7.26
C VAL A 46 0.08 2.32 -7.43
N MET A 47 0.76 3.40 -7.02
CA MET A 47 0.23 4.76 -7.20
C MET A 47 0.14 5.16 -8.69
N ARG A 48 1.04 4.66 -9.54
CA ARG A 48 0.97 4.84 -10.99
C ARG A 48 -0.26 4.14 -11.57
N ILE A 49 -0.51 2.90 -11.20
CA ILE A 49 -1.71 2.13 -11.62
C ILE A 49 -2.98 2.89 -11.20
N ILE A 50 -3.07 3.27 -9.93
CA ILE A 50 -4.22 4.01 -9.37
C ILE A 50 -4.50 5.30 -10.16
N SER A 51 -3.46 6.08 -10.43
CA SER A 51 -3.61 7.34 -11.19
C SER A 51 -3.90 7.13 -12.67
N THR A 52 -3.39 6.05 -13.28
CA THR A 52 -3.64 5.72 -14.69
C THR A 52 -5.11 5.30 -14.90
N GLU A 53 -5.67 4.56 -13.96
CA GLU A 53 -7.05 4.08 -13.99
C GLU A 53 -7.99 4.90 -13.11
N ALA A 54 -7.80 6.22 -13.10
CA ALA A 54 -8.45 7.09 -12.12
C ALA A 54 -9.99 6.99 -12.03
N PRO A 55 -10.75 6.80 -13.13
CA PRO A 55 -12.19 6.60 -13.03
C PRO A 55 -12.60 5.38 -12.20
N VAL A 56 -11.89 4.25 -12.35
CA VAL A 56 -12.14 3.00 -11.61
C VAL A 56 -11.87 3.23 -10.12
N TRP A 57 -10.69 3.77 -9.82
CA TRP A 57 -10.25 3.96 -8.44
C TRP A 57 -11.05 5.02 -7.68
N ARG A 58 -11.47 6.10 -8.34
CA ARG A 58 -12.37 7.09 -7.71
C ARG A 58 -13.75 6.52 -7.44
N ALA A 59 -14.29 5.69 -8.33
CA ALA A 59 -15.57 5.01 -8.11
C ALA A 59 -15.48 4.07 -6.90
N LEU A 60 -14.45 3.22 -6.85
CA LEU A 60 -14.21 2.32 -5.72
C LEU A 60 -14.07 3.09 -4.39
N ILE A 61 -13.22 4.12 -4.35
CA ILE A 61 -12.93 4.87 -3.11
C ILE A 61 -14.17 5.61 -2.58
N SER A 62 -15.02 6.12 -3.48
CA SER A 62 -16.23 6.85 -3.09
C SER A 62 -17.25 5.96 -2.36
N GLU A 63 -17.25 4.65 -2.65
CA GLU A 63 -18.18 3.65 -2.10
C GLU A 63 -17.49 2.72 -1.06
N TRP A 64 -16.21 2.99 -0.74
CA TRP A 64 -15.37 2.08 0.07
C TRP A 64 -15.95 1.79 1.46
N ARG A 65 -16.50 2.81 2.14
CA ARG A 65 -17.03 2.72 3.51
C ARG A 65 -18.09 1.63 3.66
N ASP A 66 -18.95 1.48 2.65
CA ASP A 66 -20.11 0.59 2.70
C ASP A 66 -19.75 -0.83 2.24
N SER A 67 -18.56 -0.99 1.66
CA SER A 67 -18.17 -2.22 0.96
C SER A 67 -17.45 -3.24 1.86
N GLY A 68 -16.68 -2.80 2.87
CA GLY A 68 -15.86 -3.68 3.71
C GLY A 68 -14.83 -4.53 2.94
N ARG A 69 -14.53 -4.18 1.68
CA ARG A 69 -13.79 -5.03 0.75
C ARG A 69 -12.29 -4.92 0.95
N VAL A 70 -11.64 -6.07 0.98
CA VAL A 70 -10.18 -6.21 0.91
C VAL A 70 -9.80 -6.49 -0.54
N LEU A 71 -8.88 -5.69 -1.10
CA LEU A 71 -8.31 -5.96 -2.42
C LEU A 71 -7.29 -7.09 -2.27
N GLU A 72 -7.50 -8.23 -2.94
CA GLU A 72 -6.63 -9.41 -2.78
C GLU A 72 -5.19 -9.16 -3.24
N ARG A 73 -5.02 -8.33 -4.26
CA ARG A 73 -3.71 -8.02 -4.86
C ARG A 73 -3.09 -6.72 -4.33
N GLU A 74 -3.48 -6.27 -3.15
CA GLU A 74 -2.89 -5.08 -2.52
C GLU A 74 -1.44 -5.33 -2.03
N PRO A 75 -0.61 -4.28 -1.88
CA PRO A 75 0.83 -4.44 -1.70
C PRO A 75 1.31 -4.70 -0.26
N SER A 76 0.44 -4.71 0.77
CA SER A 76 0.85 -4.70 2.18
C SER A 76 1.75 -5.88 2.54
N LYS A 77 1.43 -7.09 2.05
CA LYS A 77 2.24 -8.28 2.31
C LYS A 77 3.67 -8.11 1.79
N ALA A 78 3.84 -7.65 0.55
CA ALA A 78 5.18 -7.44 -0.01
C ALA A 78 5.92 -6.28 0.64
N LEU A 79 5.21 -5.24 1.11
CA LEU A 79 5.81 -4.16 1.88
C LEU A 79 6.34 -4.67 3.23
N VAL A 80 5.60 -5.55 3.91
CA VAL A 80 6.06 -6.23 5.12
C VAL A 80 7.26 -7.13 4.83
N GLU A 81 7.25 -7.88 3.73
CA GLU A 81 8.40 -8.70 3.31
C GLU A 81 9.66 -7.86 3.04
N CYS A 82 9.52 -6.64 2.51
CA CYS A 82 10.63 -5.71 2.39
C CYS A 82 11.18 -5.27 3.75
N LEU A 83 10.30 -4.94 4.71
CA LEU A 83 10.72 -4.55 6.06
C LEU A 83 11.37 -5.72 6.80
N GLN A 84 10.84 -6.93 6.64
CA GLN A 84 11.39 -8.15 7.21
C GLN A 84 12.80 -8.44 6.66
N GLN A 85 12.98 -8.38 5.34
CA GLN A 85 14.30 -8.51 4.72
C GLN A 85 15.29 -7.46 5.25
N ALA A 86 14.84 -6.20 5.38
CA ALA A 86 15.69 -5.14 5.92
C ALA A 86 16.10 -5.37 7.39
N ALA A 87 15.24 -6.01 8.19
CA ALA A 87 15.58 -6.41 9.55
C ALA A 87 16.60 -7.56 9.56
N GLU A 88 16.44 -8.55 8.68
CA GLU A 88 17.39 -9.66 8.50
C GLU A 88 18.76 -9.18 8.03
N ASP A 89 18.79 -8.18 7.16
CA ASP A 89 20.02 -7.53 6.67
C ASP A 89 20.66 -6.59 7.71
N GLY A 90 20.03 -6.39 8.88
CA GLY A 90 20.50 -5.51 9.94
C GLY A 90 20.30 -4.01 9.67
N ALA A 91 19.59 -3.64 8.60
CA ALA A 91 19.23 -2.26 8.29
C ALA A 91 18.06 -1.74 9.16
N ILE A 92 17.26 -2.65 9.73
CA ILE A 92 16.27 -2.37 10.76
C ILE A 92 16.66 -3.10 12.06
N SER A 93 16.51 -2.42 13.20
CA SER A 93 16.84 -2.98 14.52
C SER A 93 15.95 -4.16 14.90
N ALA A 94 16.53 -5.19 15.51
CA ALA A 94 15.83 -6.43 15.89
C ALA A 94 14.65 -6.25 16.88
N GLY A 95 14.60 -5.12 17.60
CA GLY A 95 13.50 -4.78 18.52
C GLY A 95 12.32 -4.08 17.86
N VAL A 96 12.36 -3.82 16.56
CA VAL A 96 11.32 -3.08 15.82
C VAL A 96 10.25 -4.04 15.32
N ASP A 97 8.99 -3.75 15.61
CA ASP A 97 7.85 -4.48 15.05
C ASP A 97 7.62 -4.08 13.58
N VAL A 98 8.19 -4.88 12.66
CA VAL A 98 8.06 -4.68 11.22
C VAL A 98 6.62 -4.81 10.72
N ARG A 99 5.77 -5.59 11.39
CA ARG A 99 4.34 -5.72 11.01
C ARG A 99 3.59 -4.45 11.35
N ARG A 100 3.86 -3.87 12.52
CA ARG A 100 3.32 -2.57 12.92
C ARG A 100 3.75 -1.47 11.95
N LEU A 101 5.02 -1.44 11.54
CA LEU A 101 5.49 -0.51 10.51
C LEU A 101 4.76 -0.72 9.17
N GLY A 102 4.61 -1.97 8.72
CA GLY A 102 3.84 -2.29 7.51
C GLY A 102 2.39 -1.80 7.57
N ALA A 103 1.71 -2.00 8.70
CA ALA A 103 0.35 -1.51 8.92
C ALA A 103 0.26 0.03 8.87
N MET A 104 1.26 0.73 9.40
CA MET A 104 1.35 2.19 9.32
C MET A 104 1.55 2.68 7.89
N ILE A 105 2.41 2.02 7.11
CA ILE A 105 2.57 2.32 5.68
C ILE A 105 1.22 2.12 4.97
N PHE A 106 0.59 0.96 5.13
CA PHE A 106 -0.68 0.65 4.46
C PHE A 106 -1.78 1.65 4.82
N SER A 107 -1.96 1.96 6.10
CA SER A 107 -2.94 2.95 6.56
C SER A 107 -2.68 4.34 5.96
N GLY A 108 -1.41 4.75 5.88
CA GLY A 108 -1.02 5.99 5.24
C GLY A 108 -1.30 5.99 3.73
N LEU A 109 -1.04 4.88 3.02
CA LEU A 109 -1.35 4.73 1.60
C LEU A 109 -2.85 4.85 1.34
N VAL A 110 -3.68 4.18 2.15
CA VAL A 110 -5.15 4.32 2.09
C VAL A 110 -5.55 5.78 2.25
N GLY A 111 -5.03 6.47 3.27
CA GLY A 111 -5.33 7.90 3.49
C GLY A 111 -4.91 8.80 2.33
N ILE A 112 -3.73 8.54 1.73
CA ILE A 112 -3.23 9.25 0.56
C ILE A 112 -4.15 9.05 -0.64
N VAL A 113 -4.59 7.81 -0.91
CA VAL A 113 -5.50 7.51 -2.04
C VAL A 113 -6.85 8.18 -1.83
N HIS A 114 -7.37 8.23 -0.60
CA HIS A 114 -8.60 8.96 -0.29
C HIS A 114 -8.47 10.48 -0.54
N GLN A 115 -7.37 11.09 -0.09
CA GLN A 115 -7.10 12.51 -0.35
C GLN A 115 -7.00 12.80 -1.86
N TRP A 116 -6.35 11.92 -2.61
CA TRP A 116 -6.22 12.03 -4.06
C TRP A 116 -7.57 11.86 -4.77
N ALA A 117 -8.36 10.87 -4.38
CA ALA A 117 -9.69 10.61 -4.96
C ALA A 117 -10.64 11.79 -4.72
N ALA A 118 -10.55 12.42 -3.55
CA ALA A 118 -11.28 13.64 -3.19
C ALA A 118 -10.75 14.93 -3.87
N GLY A 119 -9.69 14.84 -4.68
CA GLY A 119 -9.09 15.99 -5.37
C GLY A 119 -8.28 16.93 -4.46
N LEU A 120 -8.01 16.55 -3.21
CA LEU A 120 -7.21 17.35 -2.26
C LEU A 120 -5.72 17.35 -2.62
N ILE A 121 -5.25 16.31 -3.31
CA ILE A 121 -3.88 16.20 -3.82
C ILE A 121 -3.88 15.66 -5.25
N GLY A 122 -2.91 16.09 -6.07
CA GLY A 122 -2.69 15.57 -7.42
C GLY A 122 -1.73 14.38 -7.46
N ASP A 123 -1.62 13.74 -8.62
CA ASP A 123 -0.84 12.49 -8.83
C ASP A 123 0.62 12.58 -8.40
N ARG A 124 1.25 13.75 -8.58
CA ARG A 124 2.64 13.98 -8.16
C ARG A 124 2.78 13.99 -6.64
N ALA A 125 1.81 14.59 -5.95
CA ALA A 125 1.80 14.65 -4.49
C ALA A 125 1.44 13.28 -3.90
N MET A 126 0.51 12.55 -4.52
CA MET A 126 0.19 11.16 -4.17
C MET A 126 1.44 10.27 -4.19
N ARG A 127 2.13 10.22 -5.34
CA ARG A 127 3.37 9.42 -5.48
C ARG A 127 4.47 9.82 -4.50
N ARG A 128 4.70 11.12 -4.33
CA ARG A 128 5.71 11.62 -3.39
C ARG A 128 5.40 11.16 -1.95
N ARG A 129 4.18 11.40 -1.46
CA ARG A 129 3.77 11.03 -0.10
C ARG A 129 3.84 9.53 0.13
N ALA A 130 3.51 8.72 -0.87
CA ALA A 130 3.63 7.27 -0.79
C ALA A 130 5.08 6.82 -0.58
N ARG A 131 6.05 7.41 -1.31
CA ARG A 131 7.48 7.18 -1.05
C ARG A 131 7.92 7.68 0.33
N ASP A 132 7.43 8.85 0.73
CA ASP A 132 7.77 9.44 2.03
C ASP A 132 7.36 8.49 3.17
N LEU A 133 6.21 7.80 3.08
CA LEU A 133 5.80 6.79 4.07
C LEU A 133 6.78 5.62 4.16
N VAL A 134 7.25 5.10 3.02
CA VAL A 134 8.27 4.06 2.99
C VAL A 134 9.55 4.57 3.66
N ASP A 135 10.01 5.76 3.27
CA ASP A 135 11.22 6.35 3.82
C ASP A 135 11.15 6.59 5.33
N ILE A 136 10.00 7.06 5.82
CA ILE A 136 9.74 7.26 7.24
C ILE A 136 9.78 5.92 7.98
N ALA A 137 9.15 4.88 7.45
CA ALA A 137 9.14 3.56 8.10
C ALA A 137 10.54 2.95 8.19
N PHE A 138 11.32 3.01 7.11
CA PHE A 138 12.71 2.54 7.12
C PHE A 138 13.59 3.41 8.03
N ALA A 139 13.41 4.73 8.05
CA ALA A 139 14.12 5.62 8.95
C ALA A 139 13.78 5.34 10.43
N ALA A 140 12.50 5.08 10.72
CA ALA A 140 12.04 4.75 12.06
C ALA A 140 12.69 3.47 12.60
N GLY A 141 12.94 2.51 11.72
CA GLY A 141 13.52 1.22 12.07
C GLY A 141 15.04 1.20 12.24
N ARG A 142 15.76 2.28 11.90
CA ARG A 142 17.24 2.24 11.88
C ARG A 142 17.85 1.91 13.25
N PRO A 143 18.98 1.19 13.32
CA PRO A 143 19.65 0.85 14.57
C PRO A 143 20.14 2.05 15.41
N ASP A 144 20.46 3.16 14.74
CA ASP A 144 20.88 4.42 15.37
C ASP A 144 19.71 5.29 15.82
N ASN A 145 18.48 4.94 15.42
CA ASN A 145 17.29 5.63 15.86
C ASN A 145 16.90 5.12 17.26
N THR A 146 16.72 6.04 18.21
CA THR A 146 16.06 5.72 19.47
C THR A 146 14.60 5.47 19.13
N SER A 147 14.26 4.22 18.76
CA SER A 147 12.87 3.83 18.62
C SER A 147 12.14 4.29 19.89
N PRO A 148 11.00 5.00 19.78
CA PRO A 148 10.12 5.18 20.92
C PRO A 148 9.98 3.84 21.64
N ALA A 149 9.92 3.80 22.96
CA ALA A 149 9.51 2.58 23.65
C ALA A 149 8.04 2.33 23.26
N TRP A 150 7.83 1.61 22.15
CA TRP A 150 6.51 1.29 21.66
C TRP A 150 5.95 0.23 22.59
N GLU A 151 4.90 0.56 23.35
CA GLU A 151 4.14 -0.47 24.04
C GLU A 151 3.60 -1.42 22.95
N LEU A 152 4.12 -2.65 22.97
CA LEU A 152 3.61 -3.75 22.17
C LEU A 152 2.35 -4.24 22.89
N GLY A 153 1.21 -3.64 22.53
CA GLY A 153 -0.08 -4.18 22.92
C GLY A 153 -0.25 -5.55 22.28
N SER A 154 -0.26 -6.60 23.09
CA SER A 154 -0.82 -7.89 22.72
C SER A 154 -2.34 -7.75 22.73
N ASP A 155 -2.95 -7.61 21.54
CA ASP A 155 -4.36 -7.93 21.35
C ASP A 155 -4.62 -9.42 21.68
#